data_AF-A0A7Z0LH00-F1
#
_entry.id   AF-A0A7Z0LH00-F1
#
_cell.length_a   1.000
_cell.length_b   1.000
_cell.length_c   1.000
_cell.angle_alpha   90.00
_cell.angle_beta   90.00
_cell.angle_gamma   90.00
#
_symmetry.space_group_name_H-M   'P 1'
#
loop_
_entity.id
_entity.type
_entity.pdbx_description
1 polymer ?
#
loop_
_entity_poly.entity_id
_entity_poly.type
_entity_poly.pdbx_seq_one_letter_code
_entity_poly.pdbx_strand_id
1 'polypeptide(L)'
;QDIDAKVTQQTDAPKALKALPGSENVKNHYKDYVVTDVKKDNKGFTHYTLQPKVGNVFAPDEEVKVHVNTEGKVVLINGDTDAKKVKPTNEVSINKEQASKKAFEAVNLNPKKAKNMKDDAVKTNKVQIDGKTNKYVYNVELITTTPKISHWNIKVDAETGEVVDKLNLIKEAATTGTGKGVLGDTKQININSVNGGYALQDLTHQGQLAA
;
A
#
# COMPACT_ATOMS: atom_id res chain seq x y z
N GLN A 1 -18.70 -12.45 5.17
CA GLN A 1 -19.75 -11.45 4.91
C GLN A 1 -20.55 -11.94 3.72
N ASP A 2 -21.89 -11.90 3.77
CA ASP A 2 -22.69 -12.15 2.58
C ASP A 2 -22.66 -10.90 1.70
N ILE A 3 -21.91 -10.98 0.60
CA ILE A 3 -21.78 -9.90 -0.39
C ILE A 3 -22.59 -10.34 -1.60
N ASP A 4 -23.74 -9.70 -1.82
CA ASP A 4 -24.57 -9.94 -3.00
C ASP A 4 -24.07 -9.11 -4.20
N ALA A 5 -22.98 -9.58 -4.80
CA ALA A 5 -22.39 -8.98 -6.00
C ALA A 5 -21.80 -10.04 -6.93
N LYS A 6 -21.81 -9.72 -8.23
CA LYS A 6 -21.14 -10.50 -9.27
C LYS A 6 -20.22 -9.62 -10.10
N VAL A 7 -19.15 -10.22 -10.60
CA VAL A 7 -18.19 -9.62 -11.53
C VAL A 7 -18.13 -10.54 -12.75
N THR A 8 -18.75 -10.11 -13.86
CA THR A 8 -18.72 -10.86 -15.13
C THR A 8 -17.70 -10.28 -16.12
N GLN A 9 -17.29 -9.04 -15.90
CA GLN A 9 -16.24 -8.34 -16.62
C GLN A 9 -15.43 -7.45 -15.66
N GLN A 10 -14.19 -7.13 -16.01
CA GLN A 10 -13.27 -6.39 -15.14
C GLN A 10 -13.84 -5.04 -14.66
N THR A 11 -14.65 -4.36 -15.48
CA THR A 11 -15.29 -3.07 -15.15
C THR A 11 -16.39 -3.18 -14.09
N ASP A 12 -16.80 -4.39 -13.71
CA ASP A 12 -17.77 -4.60 -12.64
C ASP A 12 -17.09 -4.69 -11.26
N ALA A 13 -15.79 -4.95 -11.19
CA ALA A 13 -15.10 -5.12 -9.91
C ALA A 13 -15.23 -3.89 -8.99
N PRO A 14 -15.08 -2.63 -9.45
CA PRO A 14 -15.38 -1.47 -8.60
C PRO A 14 -16.84 -1.36 -8.19
N LYS A 15 -17.79 -1.86 -9.00
CA LYS A 15 -19.23 -1.80 -8.66
C LYS A 15 -19.57 -2.74 -7.49
N ALA A 16 -18.82 -3.82 -7.31
CA ALA A 16 -19.00 -4.75 -6.20
C ALA A 16 -18.85 -4.08 -4.82
N LEU A 17 -18.08 -2.99 -4.75
CA LEU A 17 -17.89 -2.22 -3.52
C LEU A 17 -19.21 -1.67 -2.94
N LYS A 18 -20.24 -1.48 -3.78
CA LYS A 18 -21.58 -1.07 -3.32
C LYS A 18 -22.23 -2.07 -2.37
N ALA A 19 -21.86 -3.34 -2.47
CA ALA A 19 -22.45 -4.44 -1.70
C ALA A 19 -21.77 -4.67 -0.34
N LEU A 20 -20.74 -3.89 0.02
CA LEU A 20 -20.07 -4.01 1.32
C LEU A 20 -20.99 -3.55 2.47
N PRO A 21 -21.32 -4.37 3.46
CA PRO A 21 -22.11 -3.91 4.62
C PRO A 21 -21.28 -2.97 5.50
N GLY A 22 -21.86 -1.86 5.96
CA GLY A 22 -21.22 -0.92 6.90
C GLY A 22 -20.13 0.01 6.35
N SER A 23 -19.65 -0.21 5.12
CA SER A 23 -18.55 0.55 4.48
C SER A 23 -19.04 1.76 3.66
N GLU A 24 -19.65 2.74 4.31
CA GLU A 24 -20.37 3.80 3.57
C GLU A 24 -19.46 4.71 2.76
N ASN A 25 -18.21 4.92 3.19
CA ASN A 25 -17.28 5.75 2.44
C ASN A 25 -17.02 5.15 1.06
N VAL A 26 -16.43 3.94 0.98
CA VAL A 26 -16.04 3.31 -0.29
C VAL A 26 -17.23 3.10 -1.22
N LYS A 27 -18.43 2.80 -0.69
CA LYS A 27 -19.66 2.77 -1.49
C LYS A 27 -19.95 4.08 -2.20
N ASN A 28 -19.74 5.22 -1.53
CA ASN A 28 -20.08 6.54 -2.05
C ASN A 28 -19.12 7.01 -3.16
N HIS A 29 -17.89 6.51 -3.18
CA HIS A 29 -16.88 6.91 -4.17
C HIS A 29 -16.25 5.74 -4.93
N TYR A 30 -16.94 4.60 -5.02
CA TYR A 30 -16.51 3.41 -5.80
C TYR A 30 -16.12 3.72 -7.26
N LYS A 31 -16.67 4.80 -7.85
CA LYS A 31 -16.35 5.23 -9.22
C LYS A 31 -14.93 5.78 -9.37
N ASP A 32 -14.32 6.20 -8.28
CA ASP A 32 -12.96 6.72 -8.27
C ASP A 32 -11.94 5.56 -8.29
N TYR A 33 -12.38 4.33 -7.97
CA TYR A 33 -11.58 3.10 -8.03
C TYR A 33 -11.51 2.54 -9.44
N VAL A 34 -10.30 2.13 -9.83
CA VAL A 34 -10.06 1.39 -11.06
C VAL A 34 -9.26 0.13 -10.76
N VAL A 35 -9.41 -0.87 -11.61
CA VAL A 35 -8.64 -2.12 -11.52
C VAL A 35 -7.20 -1.86 -11.97
N THR A 36 -6.23 -2.11 -11.09
CA THR A 36 -4.80 -1.95 -11.36
C THR A 36 -4.08 -3.29 -11.57
N ASP A 37 -4.62 -4.38 -11.05
CA ASP A 37 -4.08 -5.74 -11.23
C ASP A 37 -5.21 -6.78 -11.23
N VAL A 38 -5.02 -7.85 -12.00
CA VAL A 38 -5.93 -8.99 -12.07
C VAL A 38 -5.11 -10.26 -11.99
N LYS A 39 -5.37 -11.08 -10.97
CA LYS A 39 -4.69 -12.36 -10.77
C LYS A 39 -5.70 -13.49 -10.66
N LYS A 40 -5.46 -14.57 -11.39
CA LYS A 40 -6.21 -15.82 -11.22
C LYS A 40 -5.38 -16.80 -10.40
N ASP A 41 -5.97 -17.35 -9.34
CA ASP A 41 -5.29 -18.37 -8.55
C ASP A 41 -5.43 -19.77 -9.17
N ASN A 42 -4.70 -20.72 -8.59
CA ASN A 42 -4.70 -22.12 -8.97
C ASN A 42 -6.00 -22.87 -8.66
N LYS A 43 -6.91 -22.29 -7.86
CA LYS A 43 -8.26 -22.81 -7.61
C LYS A 43 -9.31 -22.22 -8.56
N GLY A 44 -8.89 -21.30 -9.44
CA GLY A 44 -9.73 -20.67 -10.44
C GLY A 44 -10.40 -19.36 -9.99
N PHE A 45 -10.12 -18.88 -8.77
CA PHE A 45 -10.65 -17.62 -8.28
C PHE A 45 -9.91 -16.47 -8.95
N THR A 46 -10.62 -15.37 -9.18
CA THR A 46 -10.05 -14.14 -9.73
C THR A 46 -9.99 -13.06 -8.66
N HIS A 47 -8.84 -12.42 -8.55
CA HIS A 47 -8.55 -11.35 -7.61
C HIS A 47 -8.33 -10.06 -8.37
N TYR A 48 -9.20 -9.09 -8.15
CA TYR A 48 -9.07 -7.74 -8.69
C TYR A 48 -8.49 -6.85 -7.62
N THR A 49 -7.38 -6.18 -7.94
CA THR A 49 -6.83 -5.11 -7.10
C THR A 49 -7.37 -3.78 -7.60
N LEU A 50 -7.99 -3.02 -6.70
CA LEU A 50 -8.60 -1.73 -6.99
C LEU A 50 -7.88 -0.63 -6.23
N GLN A 51 -7.58 0.47 -6.91
CA GLN A 51 -7.03 1.66 -6.27
C GLN A 51 -7.81 2.91 -6.72
N PRO A 52 -8.13 3.83 -5.79
CA PRO A 52 -8.72 5.10 -6.16
C PRO A 52 -7.67 5.99 -6.82
N LYS A 53 -8.10 6.82 -7.77
CA LYS A 53 -7.19 7.73 -8.49
C LYS A 53 -7.79 9.10 -8.73
N VAL A 54 -6.91 10.09 -8.87
CA VAL A 54 -7.22 11.42 -9.42
C VAL A 54 -6.35 11.62 -10.66
N GLY A 55 -7.01 11.80 -11.81
CA GLY A 55 -6.34 11.80 -13.12
C GLY A 55 -5.63 10.47 -13.38
N ASN A 56 -4.29 10.50 -13.40
CA ASN A 56 -3.42 9.34 -13.62
C ASN A 56 -2.61 8.95 -12.37
N VAL A 57 -2.88 9.56 -11.22
CA VAL A 57 -2.16 9.29 -9.97
C VAL A 57 -3.07 8.53 -9.01
N PHE A 58 -2.56 7.43 -8.47
CA PHE A 58 -3.29 6.50 -7.61
C PHE A 58 -2.99 6.79 -6.14
N ALA A 59 -3.88 6.37 -5.23
CA ALA A 59 -3.61 6.22 -3.81
C ALA A 59 -3.45 4.72 -3.48
N PRO A 60 -2.23 4.16 -3.49
CA PRO A 60 -2.00 2.73 -3.29
C PRO A 60 -2.28 2.28 -1.84
N ASP A 61 -2.24 3.19 -0.88
CA ASP A 61 -2.54 2.89 0.53
C ASP A 61 -4.04 2.73 0.81
N GLU A 62 -4.90 3.19 -0.11
CA GLU A 62 -6.37 3.06 -0.09
C GLU A 62 -6.84 1.88 -0.97
N GLU A 63 -5.99 0.85 -1.14
CA GLU A 63 -6.26 -0.29 -2.00
C GLU A 63 -7.37 -1.21 -1.45
N VAL A 64 -8.24 -1.68 -2.34
CA VAL A 64 -9.27 -2.68 -2.04
C VAL A 64 -9.13 -3.86 -2.98
N LYS A 65 -9.20 -5.10 -2.48
CA LYS A 65 -9.20 -6.29 -3.32
C LYS A 65 -10.58 -6.95 -3.34
N VAL A 66 -11.01 -7.35 -4.53
CA VAL A 66 -12.26 -8.08 -4.75
C VAL A 66 -11.92 -9.50 -5.19
N HIS A 67 -12.32 -10.48 -4.38
CA HIS A 67 -12.11 -11.91 -4.63
C HIS A 67 -13.40 -12.51 -5.20
N VAL A 68 -13.26 -13.18 -6.34
CA VAL A 68 -14.37 -13.68 -7.14
C VAL A 68 -14.17 -15.16 -7.41
N ASN A 69 -15.19 -15.99 -7.18
CA ASN A 69 -15.12 -17.42 -7.47
C ASN A 69 -15.23 -17.70 -8.99
N THR A 70 -15.19 -18.98 -9.37
CA THR A 70 -15.27 -19.41 -10.78
C THR A 70 -16.59 -19.09 -11.48
N GLU A 71 -17.64 -18.78 -10.73
CA GLU A 71 -18.98 -18.41 -11.24
C GLU A 71 -19.17 -16.88 -11.35
N GLY A 72 -18.14 -16.10 -11.03
CA GLY A 72 -18.23 -14.64 -11.01
C GLY A 72 -18.85 -14.07 -9.73
N LYS A 73 -19.17 -14.89 -8.71
CA LYS A 73 -19.71 -14.40 -7.43
C LYS A 73 -18.59 -13.83 -6.57
N VAL A 74 -18.82 -12.64 -6.00
CA VAL A 74 -17.91 -12.04 -5.02
C VAL A 74 -18.00 -12.81 -3.71
N VAL A 75 -16.85 -13.28 -3.23
CA VAL A 75 -16.76 -14.10 -2.01
C VAL A 75 -16.08 -13.37 -0.85
N LEU A 76 -15.23 -12.39 -1.15
CA LEU A 76 -14.53 -11.58 -0.17
C LEU A 76 -14.16 -10.23 -0.80
N ILE A 77 -14.29 -9.17 -0.02
CA ILE A 77 -13.69 -7.88 -0.29
C ILE A 77 -12.87 -7.50 0.94
N ASN A 78 -11.62 -7.11 0.76
CA ASN A 78 -10.72 -6.68 1.85
C ASN A 78 -9.84 -5.50 1.41
N GLY A 79 -9.00 -4.99 2.31
CA GLY A 79 -8.20 -3.77 2.10
C GLY A 79 -8.82 -2.58 2.82
N ASP A 80 -8.59 -1.36 2.33
CA ASP A 80 -9.13 -0.14 2.93
C ASP A 80 -10.59 0.09 2.53
N THR A 81 -11.47 -0.70 3.14
CA THR A 81 -12.91 -0.66 2.84
C THR A 81 -13.65 0.53 3.45
N ASP A 82 -12.97 1.40 4.21
CA ASP A 82 -13.56 2.64 4.74
C ASP A 82 -12.79 3.91 4.34
N ALA A 83 -11.88 3.77 3.36
CA ALA A 83 -11.13 4.83 2.71
C ALA A 83 -12.00 6.08 2.47
N LYS A 84 -11.49 7.28 2.77
CA LYS A 84 -12.19 8.52 2.41
C LYS A 84 -11.97 8.85 0.92
N LYS A 85 -12.85 9.69 0.36
CA LYS A 85 -12.69 10.14 -1.02
C LYS A 85 -11.33 10.85 -1.20
N VAL A 86 -10.54 10.31 -2.11
CA VAL A 86 -9.25 10.88 -2.51
C VAL A 86 -9.47 12.15 -3.34
N LYS A 87 -8.93 13.27 -2.87
CA LYS A 87 -8.98 14.61 -3.45
C LYS A 87 -7.77 15.41 -2.98
N PRO A 88 -6.60 15.26 -3.64
CA PRO A 88 -5.36 15.90 -3.26
C PRO A 88 -5.51 17.42 -3.07
N THR A 89 -4.91 17.96 -2.01
CA THR A 89 -4.99 19.39 -1.67
C THR A 89 -3.79 20.22 -2.09
N ASN A 90 -2.78 19.59 -2.71
CA ASN A 90 -1.56 20.22 -3.21
C ASN A 90 -1.35 19.89 -4.70
N GLU A 91 -0.30 20.45 -5.28
CA GLU A 91 0.12 20.20 -6.66
C GLU A 91 1.44 19.39 -6.72
N VAL A 92 1.78 18.89 -7.92
CA VAL A 92 3.08 18.24 -8.17
C VAL A 92 4.01 19.29 -8.77
N SER A 93 4.82 19.92 -7.92
CA SER A 93 5.67 21.06 -8.29
C SER A 93 7.16 20.74 -8.30
N ILE A 94 7.60 19.76 -7.49
CA ILE A 94 8.97 19.25 -7.53
C ILE A 94 9.09 18.07 -8.51
N ASN A 95 10.31 17.76 -8.95
CA ASN A 95 10.61 16.59 -9.77
C ASN A 95 11.21 15.42 -8.95
N LYS A 96 11.42 14.29 -9.63
CA LYS A 96 11.95 13.06 -9.01
C LYS A 96 13.36 13.25 -8.44
N GLU A 97 14.20 14.02 -9.10
CA GLU A 97 15.57 14.29 -8.67
C GLU A 97 15.58 15.08 -7.34
N GLN A 98 14.72 16.10 -7.24
CA GLN A 98 14.50 16.88 -6.03
C GLN A 98 13.96 16.00 -4.90
N ALA A 99 12.95 15.17 -5.17
CA ALA A 99 12.40 14.24 -4.19
C ALA A 99 13.44 13.23 -3.68
N SER A 100 14.26 12.67 -4.58
CA SER A 100 15.34 11.75 -4.21
C SER A 100 16.35 12.42 -3.29
N LYS A 101 16.76 13.66 -3.62
CA LYS A 101 17.67 14.43 -2.79
C LYS A 101 17.11 14.65 -1.38
N LYS A 102 15.83 15.04 -1.27
CA LYS A 102 15.14 15.21 0.01
C LYS A 102 15.06 13.90 0.80
N ALA A 103 14.78 12.77 0.14
CA ALA A 103 14.77 11.46 0.78
C ALA A 103 16.14 11.06 1.34
N PHE A 104 17.22 11.22 0.56
CA PHE A 104 18.60 10.96 1.02
C PHE A 104 19.00 11.85 2.21
N GLU A 105 18.66 13.14 2.16
CA GLU A 105 18.87 14.09 3.26
C GLU A 105 18.15 13.62 4.54
N ALA A 106 16.90 13.21 4.44
CA ALA A 106 16.07 12.80 5.60
C ALA A 106 16.54 11.53 6.32
N VAL A 107 17.36 10.71 5.67
CA VAL A 107 17.97 9.50 6.25
C VAL A 107 19.48 9.64 6.46
N ASN A 108 20.03 10.85 6.33
CA ASN A 108 21.45 11.17 6.53
C ASN A 108 22.39 10.34 5.64
N LEU A 109 21.99 10.08 4.39
CA LEU A 109 22.80 9.36 3.41
C LEU A 109 23.26 10.30 2.29
N ASN A 110 24.50 10.14 1.85
CA ASN A 110 25.02 10.88 0.71
C ASN A 110 24.68 10.12 -0.59
N PRO A 111 23.90 10.68 -1.53
CA PRO A 111 23.49 9.99 -2.76
C PRO A 111 24.67 9.52 -3.61
N LYS A 112 25.79 10.26 -3.61
CA LYS A 112 27.00 9.90 -4.38
C LYS A 112 27.77 8.72 -3.79
N LYS A 113 27.57 8.43 -2.50
CA LYS A 113 28.23 7.32 -1.78
C LYS A 113 27.29 6.14 -1.56
N ALA A 114 25.98 6.35 -1.69
CA ALA A 114 24.97 5.34 -1.54
C ALA A 114 25.09 4.30 -2.67
N LYS A 115 25.17 3.02 -2.31
CA LYS A 115 25.20 1.92 -3.28
C LYS A 115 24.29 0.82 -2.80
N ASN A 116 23.70 0.07 -3.73
CA ASN A 116 22.95 -1.14 -3.49
C ASN A 116 23.54 -2.30 -4.29
N MET A 117 24.72 -2.78 -3.89
CA MET A 117 25.50 -3.73 -4.70
C MET A 117 25.67 -3.24 -6.16
N LYS A 118 25.09 -3.97 -7.13
CA LYS A 118 25.10 -3.64 -8.56
C LYS A 118 23.89 -2.82 -9.02
N ASP A 119 22.91 -2.64 -8.14
CA ASP A 119 21.66 -1.91 -8.42
C ASP A 119 21.73 -0.46 -7.94
N ASP A 120 20.80 0.35 -8.45
CA ASP A 120 20.56 1.70 -7.95
C ASP A 120 20.08 1.69 -6.50
N ALA A 121 20.56 2.68 -5.73
CA ALA A 121 20.14 2.89 -4.35
C ALA A 121 18.70 3.41 -4.25
N VAL A 122 18.21 4.12 -5.27
CA VAL A 122 16.80 4.52 -5.40
C VAL A 122 16.07 3.44 -6.18
N LYS A 123 15.28 2.60 -5.50
CA LYS A 123 14.53 1.51 -6.16
C LYS A 123 13.22 2.00 -6.75
N THR A 124 12.56 2.89 -6.03
CA THR A 124 11.30 3.51 -6.46
C THR A 124 11.36 5.00 -6.23
N ASN A 125 10.83 5.77 -7.19
CA ASN A 125 10.52 7.18 -7.03
C ASN A 125 9.32 7.52 -7.93
N LYS A 126 8.14 7.55 -7.33
CA LYS A 126 6.87 7.71 -8.05
C LYS A 126 5.97 8.68 -7.30
N VAL A 127 5.30 9.55 -8.05
CA VAL A 127 4.19 10.33 -7.51
C VAL A 127 3.03 9.38 -7.23
N GLN A 128 2.49 9.48 -6.03
CA GLN A 128 1.25 8.83 -5.62
C GLN A 128 0.45 9.81 -4.76
N ILE A 129 -0.77 9.43 -4.42
CA ILE A 129 -1.55 10.14 -3.43
C ILE A 129 -1.38 9.40 -2.11
N ASP A 130 -1.06 10.14 -1.05
CA ASP A 130 -1.15 9.64 0.32
C ASP A 130 -2.62 9.77 0.76
N GLY A 131 -3.32 8.65 0.92
CA GLY A 131 -4.73 8.64 1.28
C GLY A 131 -5.03 9.26 2.66
N LYS A 132 -4.11 9.11 3.62
CA LYS A 132 -4.25 9.63 4.99
C LYS A 132 -4.21 11.16 5.03
N THR A 133 -3.25 11.77 4.33
CA THR A 133 -3.09 13.23 4.28
C THR A 133 -3.85 13.89 3.14
N ASN A 134 -4.32 13.08 2.19
CA ASN A 134 -4.96 13.50 0.95
C ASN A 134 -4.10 14.51 0.18
N LYS A 135 -2.84 14.13 -0.07
CA LYS A 135 -1.84 14.95 -0.78
C LYS A 135 -1.09 14.11 -1.82
N TYR A 136 -0.65 14.75 -2.89
CA TYR A 136 0.39 14.20 -3.75
C TYR A 136 1.72 14.15 -3.01
N VAL A 137 2.35 12.98 -3.06
CA VAL A 137 3.67 12.72 -2.51
C VAL A 137 4.50 11.94 -3.51
N TYR A 138 5.81 12.16 -3.51
CA TYR A 138 6.77 11.21 -4.04
C TYR A 138 7.00 10.12 -3.00
N ASN A 139 6.68 8.87 -3.34
CA ASN A 139 7.09 7.71 -2.58
C ASN A 139 8.46 7.25 -3.09
N VAL A 140 9.48 7.46 -2.25
CA VAL A 140 10.87 7.17 -2.55
C VAL A 140 11.31 5.97 -1.71
N GLU A 141 11.67 4.88 -2.40
CA GLU A 141 12.23 3.69 -1.77
C GLU A 141 13.75 3.72 -1.92
N LEU A 142 14.45 3.76 -0.79
CA LEU A 142 15.91 3.72 -0.73
C LEU A 142 16.37 2.39 -0.17
N ILE A 143 17.20 1.67 -0.92
CA ILE A 143 17.90 0.47 -0.44
C ILE A 143 19.39 0.71 -0.57
N THR A 144 20.15 0.47 0.49
CA THR A 144 21.61 0.65 0.46
C THR A 144 22.31 -0.52 1.14
N THR A 145 23.50 -0.84 0.64
CA THR A 145 24.52 -1.67 1.29
C THR A 145 25.71 -0.84 1.77
N THR A 146 25.88 0.38 1.25
CA THR A 146 26.98 1.31 1.59
C THR A 146 26.43 2.74 1.62
N PRO A 147 26.88 3.62 2.52
CA PRO A 147 27.80 3.38 3.65
C PRO A 147 27.18 2.55 4.78
N LYS A 148 25.86 2.36 4.76
CA LYS A 148 25.12 1.62 5.77
C LYS A 148 24.10 0.73 5.08
N ILE A 149 23.88 -0.48 5.61
CA ILE A 149 22.78 -1.33 5.17
C ILE A 149 21.47 -0.69 5.65
N SER A 150 20.56 -0.37 4.72
CA SER A 150 19.27 0.22 5.04
C SER A 150 18.23 -0.04 3.96
N HIS A 151 16.96 -0.04 4.36
CA HIS A 151 15.80 -0.10 3.47
C HIS A 151 14.79 0.89 4.05
N TRP A 152 14.47 1.92 3.29
CA TRP A 152 13.57 2.99 3.71
C TRP A 152 12.50 3.22 2.66
N ASN A 153 11.27 3.44 3.12
CA ASN A 153 10.24 4.12 2.34
C ASN A 153 10.08 5.53 2.90
N ILE A 154 10.13 6.54 2.04
CA ILE A 154 10.02 7.95 2.40
C ILE A 154 8.94 8.59 1.54
N LYS A 155 7.98 9.26 2.19
CA LYS A 155 7.00 10.10 1.51
C LYS A 155 7.47 11.56 1.55
N VAL A 156 7.65 12.15 0.38
CA VAL A 156 8.05 13.55 0.20
C VAL A 156 6.88 14.32 -0.41
N ASP A 157 6.41 15.37 0.24
CA ASP A 157 5.34 16.25 -0.29
C ASP A 157 5.73 16.76 -1.69
N ALA A 158 4.86 16.53 -2.67
CA ALA A 158 5.18 16.76 -4.08
C ALA A 158 5.19 18.24 -4.47
N GLU A 159 4.69 19.13 -3.61
CA GLU A 159 4.69 20.57 -3.85
C GLU A 159 5.91 21.23 -3.19
N THR A 160 6.16 20.89 -1.93
CA THR A 160 7.13 21.61 -1.07
C THR A 160 8.48 20.89 -0.96
N GLY A 161 8.52 19.58 -1.18
CA GLY A 161 9.69 18.75 -0.90
C GLY A 161 9.90 18.44 0.58
N GLU A 162 8.94 18.76 1.44
CA GLU A 162 8.97 18.36 2.86
C GLU A 162 8.84 16.85 2.99
N VAL A 163 9.59 16.23 3.91
CA VAL A 163 9.43 14.80 4.21
C VAL A 163 8.30 14.64 5.23
N VAL A 164 7.18 14.09 4.78
CA VAL A 164 5.95 13.94 5.57
C VAL A 164 5.85 12.61 6.28
N ASP A 165 6.55 11.58 5.80
CA ASP A 165 6.65 10.28 6.46
C ASP A 165 7.95 9.55 6.07
N LYS A 166 8.44 8.69 6.96
CA LYS A 166 9.54 7.76 6.66
C LYS A 166 9.47 6.51 7.52
N LEU A 167 9.59 5.36 6.89
CA LEU A 167 9.57 4.04 7.52
C LEU A 167 10.88 3.30 7.20
N ASN A 168 11.56 2.80 8.22
CA ASN A 168 12.66 1.86 8.05
C ASN A 168 12.08 0.45 7.94
N LEU A 169 12.47 -0.31 6.92
CA LEU A 169 11.98 -1.67 6.68
C LEU A 169 12.96 -2.76 7.16
N ILE A 170 14.18 -2.41 7.56
CA ILE A 170 15.15 -3.35 8.16
C ILE A 170 14.98 -3.43 9.68
N LYS A 171 14.62 -2.30 10.31
CA LYS A 171 14.10 -2.31 11.67
C LYS A 171 12.60 -2.53 11.56
N GLU A 172 12.04 -3.40 12.40
CA GLU A 172 10.60 -3.55 12.78
C GLU A 172 10.19 -5.04 12.87
N ALA A 173 10.99 -5.86 13.56
CA ALA A 173 10.47 -6.96 14.34
C ALA A 173 11.03 -6.78 15.75
N ALA A 174 10.17 -6.51 16.72
CA ALA A 174 10.59 -6.49 18.12
C ALA A 174 10.99 -7.90 18.57
N THR A 175 10.31 -8.91 18.02
CA THR A 175 10.60 -10.34 18.21
C THR A 175 9.97 -11.14 17.06
N THR A 176 10.34 -12.41 16.94
CA THR A 176 9.55 -13.40 16.21
C THR A 176 8.59 -14.11 17.17
N GLY A 177 7.43 -14.52 16.68
CA GLY A 177 6.55 -15.47 17.35
C GLY A 177 6.06 -16.55 16.39
N THR A 178 5.15 -17.40 16.85
CA THR A 178 4.64 -18.52 16.05
C THR A 178 3.12 -18.50 15.94
N GLY A 179 2.59 -18.71 14.75
CA GLY A 179 1.17 -18.87 14.47
C GLY A 179 0.87 -20.23 13.83
N LYS A 180 -0.36 -20.72 13.98
CA LYS A 180 -0.82 -21.94 13.29
C LYS A 180 -1.44 -21.55 11.96
N GLY A 181 -0.89 -22.04 10.86
CA GLY A 181 -1.38 -21.80 9.51
C GLY A 181 -2.70 -22.52 9.22
N VAL A 182 -3.35 -22.13 8.12
CA VAL A 182 -4.62 -22.72 7.66
C VAL A 182 -4.54 -24.22 7.36
N LEU A 183 -3.32 -24.75 7.15
CA LEU A 183 -3.05 -26.19 6.97
C LEU A 183 -2.69 -26.90 8.28
N GLY A 184 -2.77 -26.19 9.41
CA GLY A 184 -2.47 -26.72 10.75
C GLY A 184 -0.98 -26.71 11.12
N ASP A 185 -0.09 -26.28 10.24
CA ASP A 185 1.35 -26.19 10.46
C ASP A 185 1.76 -24.93 11.23
N THR A 186 2.86 -24.98 11.98
CA THR A 186 3.36 -23.82 12.72
C THR A 186 4.29 -22.97 11.84
N LYS A 187 4.00 -21.68 11.72
CA LYS A 187 4.81 -20.70 10.99
C LYS A 187 5.42 -19.68 11.94
N GLN A 188 6.67 -19.28 11.69
CA GLN A 188 7.26 -18.10 12.33
C GLN A 188 6.73 -16.83 11.67
N ILE A 189 6.46 -15.82 12.48
CA ILE A 189 5.96 -14.50 12.06
C ILE A 189 6.70 -13.40 12.81
N ASN A 190 6.94 -12.27 12.13
CA ASN A 190 7.53 -11.08 12.74
C ASN A 190 6.46 -10.32 13.52
N ILE A 191 6.81 -9.82 14.72
CA ILE A 191 5.88 -9.13 15.62
C ILE A 191 6.44 -7.75 16.00
N ASN A 192 5.60 -6.73 15.91
CA ASN A 192 5.94 -5.35 16.25
C ASN A 192 5.75 -5.10 17.75
N SER A 193 6.54 -4.19 18.34
CA SER A 193 6.32 -3.71 19.71
C SER A 193 5.29 -2.60 19.68
N VAL A 194 4.29 -2.66 20.57
CA VAL A 194 3.33 -1.57 20.80
C VAL A 194 3.35 -1.20 22.28
N ASN A 195 2.82 -0.03 22.65
CA ASN A 195 2.79 0.36 24.06
C ASN A 195 1.91 -0.63 24.85
N GLY A 196 2.50 -1.35 25.81
CA GLY A 196 1.83 -2.38 26.60
C GLY A 196 1.79 -3.78 25.98
N GLY A 197 2.46 -4.07 24.86
CA GLY A 197 2.51 -5.43 24.31
C GLY A 197 3.14 -5.57 22.93
N TYR A 198 2.66 -6.55 22.17
CA TYR A 198 3.13 -6.85 20.83
C TYR A 198 1.94 -7.01 19.86
N ALA A 199 2.12 -6.61 18.60
CA ALA A 199 1.06 -6.69 17.58
C ALA A 199 1.60 -7.26 16.27
N LEU A 200 0.76 -8.07 15.61
CA LEU A 200 0.92 -8.45 14.20
C LEU A 200 0.26 -7.34 13.38
N GLN A 201 1.06 -6.37 12.95
CA GLN A 201 0.55 -5.23 12.19
C GLN A 201 1.34 -5.11 10.90
N ASP A 202 0.63 -5.06 9.78
CA ASP A 202 1.22 -4.54 8.56
C ASP A 202 1.42 -3.03 8.75
N LEU A 203 2.67 -2.59 8.88
CA LEU A 203 3.01 -1.16 8.99
C LEU A 203 3.12 -0.48 7.63
N THR A 204 3.05 -1.25 6.54
CA THR A 204 3.16 -0.72 5.18
C THR A 204 1.81 -0.24 4.63
N HIS A 205 0.68 -0.60 5.27
CA HIS A 205 -0.68 -0.19 4.91
C HIS A 205 -1.53 0.10 6.16
N GLN A 206 -2.53 0.99 6.06
CA GLN A 206 -3.48 1.25 7.18
C GLN A 206 -4.45 0.08 7.41
N GLY A 207 -4.67 -0.76 6.40
CA GLY A 207 -5.52 -1.95 6.50
C GLY A 207 -4.91 -2.98 7.46
N GLN A 208 -5.65 -3.39 8.49
CA GLN A 208 -5.30 -4.57 9.26
C GLN A 208 -5.43 -5.80 8.35
N LEU A 209 -4.30 -6.35 7.91
CA LEU A 209 -4.25 -7.72 7.40
C LEU A 209 -4.43 -8.66 8.59
N ALA A 210 -5.67 -8.83 9.03
CA ALA A 210 -6.02 -9.91 9.94
C ALA A 210 -5.90 -11.23 9.17
N ALA A 211 -4.96 -12.07 9.61
CA ALA A 211 -4.91 -13.48 9.23
C ALA A 211 -5.98 -14.28 9.99
#